data_AF-A0A926TPZ0-F1
#
_entry.id   AF-A0A926TPZ0-F1
#
_cell.length_a   1.000
_cell.length_b   1.000
_cell.length_c   1.000
_cell.angle_alpha   90.00
_cell.angle_beta   90.00
_cell.angle_gamma   90.00
#
_symmetry.space_group_name_H-M   'P 1'
#
loop_
_entity.id
_entity.type
_entity.pdbx_description
1 polymer ?
#
loop_
_entity_poly.entity_id
_entity_poly.type
_entity_poly.pdbx_seq_one_letter_code
_entity_poly.pdbx_strand_id
1 'polypeptide(L)'
;MKLTSLYNNGISSVVLIGTLLQINATLADPSKFVPQAMADLASIDRVSTSANSSVSVTAQTVAPVPSIAANVATMIAGSGAGSARTSSKENARSPLGINLAGVTSYSAERPFVDVFKTTHPWFSNAEGKSWAQGGDLALTAEGWVASLRPGQYATTGVLDGDQRYPTGNYTLLYDGQGKIEIRAMSNKGLTTVSEAPGRSVFKVTTETEGLFVHLRETNPANPVRNIRFIMPGHEKTYQTQPFNPQFLKALSRFKSIRFMDWQKANGSKLANWSDRTTPLSATQAVENGVALEHMIQLANTLQADPWFTIPIRASDDFVRQFATLVRDKLDPSLKAHIEYSNEVWNFGFEQAGYVRDQGVRLGLDRDQYLAGTKYYSQRSVEIFKIFETVMGGTSRIDRVLAGQSVNTWSGNEILAWKDAYKHADTYAIAPYFDGRETLLNGEKGAQIAQMSEDQVLDILQADIRGKIKDDMVSNAKLARKYGIQLKAYEGGQQLTSFQFGGYEPQITKLYTNVNRNPRMGDLYTEYLNNWKASGGGLFSHYNDIAPPNKYGVWGVLEYLGQDPKTAPKYQALIRYIDANPTSK
;
A
#
# COMPACT_ATOMS: atom_id res chain seq x y z
N MET A 1 -2.08 -21.69 -51.63
CA MET A 1 -1.01 -20.82 -51.11
C MET A 1 -1.13 -20.86 -49.59
N LYS A 2 -0.13 -21.41 -48.90
CA LYS A 2 -0.17 -21.77 -47.47
C LYS A 2 -0.27 -20.51 -46.59
N LEU A 3 -1.32 -20.42 -45.78
CA LEU A 3 -1.36 -19.59 -44.58
C LEU A 3 -0.49 -20.29 -43.53
N THR A 4 0.73 -19.78 -43.36
CA THR A 4 1.65 -20.25 -42.32
C THR A 4 1.15 -19.75 -40.97
N SER A 5 0.77 -20.71 -40.13
CA SER A 5 0.64 -20.62 -38.68
C SER A 5 1.71 -19.71 -38.05
N LEU A 6 1.28 -18.71 -37.28
CA LEU A 6 2.09 -18.03 -36.26
C LEU A 6 1.41 -18.25 -34.91
N TYR A 7 1.56 -19.46 -34.37
CA TYR A 7 1.45 -19.70 -32.93
C TYR A 7 2.70 -19.11 -32.27
N ASN A 8 2.52 -18.06 -31.45
CA ASN A 8 3.56 -17.62 -30.51
C ASN A 8 3.25 -18.24 -29.14
N ASN A 9 4.02 -19.27 -28.78
CA ASN A 9 3.89 -20.09 -27.57
C ASN A 9 4.35 -19.34 -26.30
N GLY A 10 3.70 -18.22 -25.93
CA GLY A 10 4.12 -17.46 -24.74
C GLY A 10 3.04 -16.69 -23.97
N ILE A 11 1.77 -16.72 -24.42
CA ILE A 11 0.72 -15.84 -23.86
C ILE A 11 -0.17 -16.55 -22.83
N SER A 12 -0.20 -17.88 -22.81
CA SER A 12 -1.09 -18.67 -21.95
C SER A 12 -0.85 -18.42 -20.44
N SER A 13 0.40 -18.16 -20.06
CA SER A 13 0.81 -17.89 -18.67
C SER A 13 0.48 -16.45 -18.21
N VAL A 14 0.21 -15.52 -19.14
CA VAL A 14 -0.08 -14.10 -18.86
C VAL A 14 -1.49 -13.91 -18.30
N VAL A 15 -2.44 -14.72 -18.77
CA VAL A 15 -3.84 -14.67 -18.32
C VAL A 15 -3.98 -15.15 -16.87
N LEU A 16 -3.20 -16.16 -16.46
CA LEU A 16 -3.29 -16.71 -15.10
C LEU A 16 -2.80 -15.69 -14.05
N ILE A 17 -1.68 -15.00 -14.30
CA ILE A 17 -1.12 -13.99 -13.37
C ILE A 17 -2.04 -12.78 -13.23
N GLY A 18 -2.59 -12.28 -14.34
CA GLY A 18 -3.54 -11.17 -14.31
C GLY A 18 -4.84 -11.52 -13.61
N THR A 19 -5.40 -12.69 -13.88
CA THR A 19 -6.65 -13.13 -13.23
C THR A 19 -6.46 -13.35 -11.73
N LEU A 20 -5.27 -13.75 -11.28
CA LEU A 20 -4.93 -13.92 -9.85
C LEU A 20 -4.82 -12.57 -9.10
N LEU A 21 -4.39 -11.48 -9.77
CA LEU A 21 -4.19 -10.16 -9.16
C LEU A 21 -5.44 -9.25 -9.22
N GLN A 22 -6.38 -9.50 -10.14
CA GLN A 22 -7.71 -8.87 -10.18
C GLN A 22 -8.50 -9.04 -8.89
N ILE A 23 -8.29 -10.15 -8.18
CA ILE A 23 -8.99 -10.47 -6.93
C ILE A 23 -8.49 -9.61 -5.76
N ASN A 24 -7.20 -9.23 -5.73
CA ASN A 24 -6.67 -8.35 -4.68
C ASN A 24 -7.21 -6.91 -4.76
N ALA A 25 -7.38 -6.36 -5.97
CA ALA A 25 -7.87 -4.98 -6.13
C ALA A 25 -9.40 -4.86 -5.93
N THR A 26 -10.16 -5.89 -6.34
CA THR A 26 -11.64 -5.85 -6.30
C THR A 26 -12.20 -6.21 -4.92
N LEU A 27 -11.45 -6.94 -4.08
CA LEU A 27 -11.89 -7.33 -2.73
C LEU A 27 -11.35 -6.43 -1.61
N ALA A 28 -10.55 -5.42 -1.96
CA ALA A 28 -10.26 -4.27 -1.10
C ALA A 28 -11.38 -3.21 -1.11
N ASP A 29 -12.46 -3.43 -1.86
CA ASP A 29 -13.70 -2.66 -1.81
C ASP A 29 -14.60 -3.18 -0.65
N PRO A 30 -14.78 -2.41 0.44
CA PRO A 30 -15.57 -2.82 1.59
C PRO A 30 -17.09 -2.79 1.32
N SER A 31 -17.56 -2.32 0.17
CA SER A 31 -19.00 -2.29 -0.15
C SER A 31 -19.61 -3.69 -0.31
N LYS A 32 -18.80 -4.75 -0.30
CA LYS A 32 -19.24 -6.14 -0.55
C LYS A 32 -18.97 -7.16 0.56
N PHE A 33 -18.49 -6.74 1.73
CA PHE A 33 -18.25 -7.67 2.87
C PHE A 33 -19.28 -7.46 4.00
N VAL A 34 -20.25 -8.37 4.07
CA VAL A 34 -21.07 -8.62 5.27
C VAL A 34 -20.55 -9.89 5.93
N PRO A 35 -20.16 -9.89 7.22
CA PRO A 35 -19.74 -11.10 7.93
C PRO A 35 -20.84 -12.17 7.94
N GLN A 36 -20.41 -13.43 7.86
CA GLN A 36 -21.23 -14.64 7.66
C GLN A 36 -22.23 -14.97 8.80
N ALA A 37 -22.41 -14.09 9.79
CA ALA A 37 -23.44 -14.20 10.83
C ALA A 37 -24.80 -13.58 10.44
N MET A 38 -24.98 -13.14 9.19
CA MET A 38 -26.18 -12.41 8.72
C MET A 38 -26.76 -13.00 7.41
N ALA A 39 -26.47 -14.27 7.11
CA ALA A 39 -26.83 -14.89 5.83
C ALA A 39 -28.32 -15.24 5.64
N ASP A 40 -29.13 -15.16 6.70
CA ASP A 40 -30.58 -15.40 6.61
C ASP A 40 -31.32 -14.06 6.55
N LEU A 41 -31.40 -13.45 5.35
CA LEU A 41 -32.41 -12.45 4.91
C LEU A 41 -31.86 -11.59 3.75
N ALA A 42 -31.66 -12.19 2.56
CA ALA A 42 -31.56 -11.42 1.32
C ALA A 42 -31.85 -12.33 0.11
N SER A 43 -33.12 -12.59 -0.16
CA SER A 43 -33.58 -13.01 -1.47
C SER A 43 -34.18 -11.81 -2.18
N ILE A 44 -33.84 -11.65 -3.48
CA ILE A 44 -34.54 -10.84 -4.49
C ILE A 44 -34.23 -9.32 -4.34
N ASP A 45 -33.77 -8.54 -5.33
CA ASP A 45 -33.98 -8.58 -6.78
C ASP A 45 -32.89 -7.84 -7.56
N ARG A 46 -32.80 -8.15 -8.86
CA ARG A 46 -32.06 -7.39 -9.88
C ARG A 46 -32.92 -6.23 -10.37
N VAL A 47 -32.35 -5.03 -10.52
CA VAL A 47 -32.93 -4.00 -11.40
C VAL A 47 -31.88 -3.34 -12.28
N SER A 48 -32.28 -3.23 -13.53
CA SER A 48 -31.68 -2.70 -14.75
C SER A 48 -31.35 -1.21 -14.70
N THR A 49 -30.22 -0.84 -15.29
CA THR A 49 -29.90 0.52 -15.69
C THR A 49 -30.59 0.84 -17.02
N SER A 50 -31.41 1.90 -17.05
CA SER A 50 -31.76 2.59 -18.28
C SER A 50 -31.39 4.06 -18.12
N ALA A 51 -30.52 4.52 -19.00
CA ALA A 51 -30.13 5.92 -19.12
C ALA A 51 -31.17 6.64 -20.00
N ASN A 52 -31.58 7.84 -19.61
CA ASN A 52 -31.75 8.92 -20.59
C ASN A 52 -31.86 10.33 -19.98
N SER A 53 -31.10 11.21 -20.62
CA SER A 53 -31.41 12.59 -21.00
C SER A 53 -31.09 13.77 -20.06
N SER A 54 -30.28 14.62 -20.68
CA SER A 54 -29.94 16.03 -20.49
C SER A 54 -31.03 16.96 -19.95
N VAL A 55 -30.64 17.81 -18.99
CA VAL A 55 -31.20 19.16 -18.82
C VAL A 55 -30.09 20.16 -18.51
N SER A 56 -30.07 21.23 -19.29
CA SER A 56 -29.25 22.44 -19.21
C SER A 56 -29.63 23.33 -18.01
N VAL A 57 -28.65 23.88 -17.29
CA VAL A 57 -28.88 24.90 -16.27
C VAL A 57 -28.05 26.16 -16.56
N THR A 58 -28.76 27.28 -16.59
CA THR A 58 -28.31 28.66 -16.79
C THR A 58 -27.55 29.21 -15.59
N ALA A 59 -26.53 30.02 -15.87
CA ALA A 59 -25.71 30.72 -14.89
C ALA A 59 -26.46 31.88 -14.22
N GLN A 60 -26.31 32.01 -12.90
CA GLN A 60 -26.56 33.26 -12.19
C GLN A 60 -25.38 33.59 -11.27
N THR A 61 -24.92 34.82 -11.42
CA THR A 61 -23.84 35.51 -10.71
C THR A 61 -24.28 35.95 -9.32
N VAL A 62 -23.47 35.71 -8.29
CA VAL A 62 -23.53 36.44 -7.00
C VAL A 62 -22.12 36.81 -6.56
N ALA A 63 -21.97 38.08 -6.18
CA ALA A 63 -20.72 38.78 -5.81
C ALA A 63 -20.26 38.46 -4.35
N PRO A 64 -19.01 38.83 -3.96
CA PRO A 64 -18.25 38.17 -2.88
C PRO A 64 -18.07 39.03 -1.62
N VAL A 65 -18.04 38.44 -0.41
CA VAL A 65 -17.33 38.97 0.80
C VAL A 65 -17.28 37.89 1.92
N PRO A 66 -16.40 37.95 2.95
CA PRO A 66 -14.94 38.09 3.00
C PRO A 66 -14.21 36.85 3.57
N SER A 67 -12.90 36.78 3.32
CA SER A 67 -11.94 35.79 3.83
C SER A 67 -11.75 35.81 5.35
N ILE A 68 -11.87 34.65 6.00
CA ILE A 68 -11.25 34.38 7.31
C ILE A 68 -9.99 33.56 7.04
N ALA A 69 -8.90 34.25 6.74
CA ALA A 69 -7.56 33.70 6.74
C ALA A 69 -6.87 34.16 8.03
N ALA A 70 -6.80 33.29 9.04
CA ALA A 70 -5.81 33.36 10.11
C ALA A 70 -5.81 32.05 10.91
N ASN A 71 -4.62 31.46 11.05
CA ASN A 71 -4.21 30.39 11.97
C ASN A 71 -3.85 29.02 11.36
N VAL A 72 -3.14 29.01 10.22
CA VAL A 72 -2.22 27.90 9.90
C VAL A 72 -0.90 28.48 9.39
N ALA A 73 -0.18 29.17 10.26
CA ALA A 73 1.22 29.51 10.02
C ALA A 73 1.87 29.84 11.36
N THR A 74 2.47 28.83 12.00
CA THR A 74 3.74 28.90 12.74
C THR A 74 3.98 27.51 13.33
N MET A 75 4.84 26.69 12.72
CA MET A 75 5.57 25.66 13.44
C MET A 75 6.99 25.50 12.85
N ILE A 76 7.91 26.13 13.58
CA ILE A 76 9.27 25.73 13.92
C ILE A 76 10.30 25.66 12.78
N ALA A 77 10.90 26.82 12.52
CA ALA A 77 12.34 26.91 12.30
C ALA A 77 13.03 26.92 13.67
N GLY A 78 13.93 25.95 13.90
CA GLY A 78 14.78 25.89 15.09
C GLY A 78 16.13 25.33 14.69
N SER A 79 17.06 26.21 14.34
CA SER A 79 18.47 25.92 14.07
C SER A 79 19.33 26.35 15.26
N GLY A 80 20.21 25.47 15.76
CA GLY A 80 21.17 25.82 16.80
C GLY A 80 22.02 24.66 17.34
N ALA A 81 23.03 24.27 16.54
CA ALA A 81 24.27 23.50 16.77
C ALA A 81 24.59 22.83 18.13
N GLY A 82 25.04 21.57 18.04
CA GLY A 82 25.81 20.89 19.10
C GLY A 82 26.28 19.47 18.72
N SER A 83 27.45 19.37 18.07
CA SER A 83 28.32 18.16 17.95
C SER A 83 27.66 16.81 17.62
N ALA A 84 27.37 16.57 16.34
CA ALA A 84 27.00 15.26 15.84
C ALA A 84 28.22 14.32 15.79
N ARG A 85 28.34 13.42 16.77
CA ARG A 85 28.68 12.03 16.42
C ARG A 85 27.38 11.43 15.87
N THR A 86 27.15 11.53 14.56
CA THR A 86 26.11 10.75 13.90
C THR A 86 26.46 9.28 14.09
N SER A 87 25.90 8.62 15.10
CA SER A 87 25.77 7.17 15.03
C SER A 87 24.99 6.91 13.74
N SER A 88 25.62 6.23 12.77
CA SER A 88 24.93 5.85 11.55
C SER A 88 23.69 5.05 11.96
N LYS A 89 22.51 5.46 11.48
CA LYS A 89 21.26 4.73 11.72
C LYS A 89 21.43 3.25 11.34
N GLU A 90 20.72 2.36 12.02
CA GLU A 90 20.89 0.91 11.87
C GLU A 90 20.67 0.39 10.44
N ASN A 91 19.92 1.14 9.63
CA ASN A 91 19.65 0.86 8.22
C ASN A 91 20.63 1.51 7.24
N ALA A 92 21.60 2.32 7.67
CA ALA A 92 22.41 3.16 6.78
C ALA A 92 23.14 2.36 5.67
N ARG A 93 23.49 1.11 5.97
CA ARG A 93 24.16 0.17 5.05
C ARG A 93 23.28 -1.04 4.70
N SER A 94 21.97 -0.97 4.91
CA SER A 94 21.09 -2.10 4.67
C SER A 94 20.90 -2.32 3.16
N PRO A 95 21.07 -3.56 2.64
CA PRO A 95 20.78 -3.90 1.25
C PRO A 95 19.30 -4.16 0.99
N LEU A 96 18.45 -4.07 2.02
CA LEU A 96 17.02 -4.38 1.92
C LEU A 96 16.16 -3.13 2.07
N GLY A 97 15.10 -3.08 1.26
CA GLY A 97 13.93 -2.27 1.47
C GLY A 97 12.74 -3.12 1.89
N ILE A 98 11.61 -2.47 2.15
CA ILE A 98 10.34 -3.16 2.41
C ILE A 98 9.17 -2.32 1.92
N ASN A 99 8.13 -2.99 1.42
CA ASN A 99 6.84 -2.39 1.10
C ASN A 99 5.97 -2.40 2.36
N LEU A 100 5.22 -1.32 2.56
CA LEU A 100 4.28 -1.20 3.67
C LEU A 100 2.94 -1.81 3.33
N ALA A 101 2.24 -2.35 4.33
CA ALA A 101 0.86 -2.78 4.18
C ALA A 101 -0.09 -1.58 4.03
N GLY A 102 -1.26 -1.81 3.43
CA GLY A 102 -2.28 -0.77 3.28
C GLY A 102 -2.79 -0.23 4.63
N VAL A 103 -3.00 1.08 4.69
CA VAL A 103 -3.60 1.74 5.86
C VAL A 103 -5.11 1.50 5.88
N THR A 104 -5.58 0.84 6.94
CA THR A 104 -6.99 0.54 7.22
C THR A 104 -7.15 0.20 8.71
N SER A 105 -8.35 0.33 9.28
CA SER A 105 -8.61 0.22 10.72
C SER A 105 -8.46 -1.21 11.25
N TYR A 106 -8.63 -2.19 10.37
CA TYR A 106 -8.43 -3.60 10.69
C TYR A 106 -6.99 -4.08 10.45
N SER A 107 -6.08 -3.22 9.98
CA SER A 107 -4.69 -3.59 9.71
C SER A 107 -3.94 -3.92 11.00
N ALA A 108 -3.08 -4.94 10.92
CA ALA A 108 -2.19 -5.30 12.01
C ALA A 108 -0.91 -4.42 12.06
N GLU A 109 -0.67 -3.57 11.05
CA GLU A 109 0.50 -2.69 10.93
C GLU A 109 0.45 -1.48 11.89
N ARG A 110 -0.75 -0.88 12.04
CA ARG A 110 -1.05 0.28 12.91
C ARG A 110 0.04 1.37 12.94
N PRO A 111 0.25 2.06 11.81
CA PRO A 111 1.39 2.96 11.66
C PRO A 111 1.28 4.25 12.49
N PHE A 112 0.08 4.70 12.84
CA PHE A 112 -0.14 5.98 13.54
C PHE A 112 -0.49 5.80 15.03
N VAL A 113 -0.02 6.72 15.88
CA VAL A 113 -0.45 6.80 17.30
C VAL A 113 -1.80 7.51 17.46
N ASP A 114 -2.19 8.33 16.49
CA ASP A 114 -3.57 8.76 16.31
C ASP A 114 -4.27 7.73 15.42
N VAL A 115 -4.94 6.76 16.05
CA VAL A 115 -5.57 5.65 15.35
C VAL A 115 -6.79 6.09 14.55
N PHE A 116 -7.31 7.31 14.76
CA PHE A 116 -8.37 7.84 13.92
C PHE A 116 -7.92 8.01 12.45
N LYS A 117 -6.60 8.21 12.21
CA LYS A 117 -6.03 8.31 10.86
C LYS A 117 -6.16 7.05 10.02
N THR A 118 -6.40 5.89 10.65
CA THR A 118 -6.55 4.61 9.95
C THR A 118 -8.01 4.23 9.74
N THR A 119 -8.96 5.08 10.13
CA THR A 119 -10.39 4.76 10.09
C THR A 119 -10.94 4.59 8.68
N HIS A 120 -11.98 3.77 8.56
CA HIS A 120 -12.78 3.77 7.33
C HIS A 120 -13.37 5.15 7.04
N PRO A 121 -13.68 5.48 5.77
CA PRO A 121 -14.67 6.50 5.48
C PRO A 121 -15.96 6.24 6.27
N TRP A 122 -16.70 7.30 6.59
CA TRP A 122 -17.89 7.21 7.41
C TRP A 122 -18.97 6.30 6.79
N PHE A 123 -19.44 5.32 7.56
CA PHE A 123 -20.65 4.57 7.25
C PHE A 123 -21.88 5.36 7.69
N SER A 124 -22.76 5.63 6.73
CA SER A 124 -24.03 6.31 6.99
C SER A 124 -25.07 5.37 7.56
N ASN A 125 -25.56 5.65 8.76
CA ASN A 125 -26.57 4.84 9.43
C ASN A 125 -27.80 5.68 9.77
N ALA A 126 -28.94 5.04 9.96
CA ALA A 126 -30.16 5.69 10.44
C ALA A 126 -30.94 4.77 11.37
N GLU A 127 -31.69 5.37 12.29
CA GLU A 127 -32.59 4.65 13.19
C GLU A 127 -33.62 3.83 12.39
N GLY A 128 -33.81 2.57 12.78
CA GLY A 128 -34.72 1.64 12.10
C GLY A 128 -34.25 1.14 10.72
N LYS A 129 -33.02 1.44 10.30
CA LYS A 129 -32.40 0.93 9.06
C LYS A 129 -31.29 -0.07 9.36
N SER A 130 -30.99 -0.91 8.38
CA SER A 130 -29.83 -1.81 8.42
C SER A 130 -28.52 -1.02 8.37
N TRP A 131 -27.43 -1.67 8.75
CA TRP A 131 -26.08 -1.10 8.73
C TRP A 131 -25.73 -0.46 7.37
N ALA A 132 -25.11 0.72 7.42
CA ALA A 132 -24.68 1.49 6.26
C ALA A 132 -25.81 1.91 5.29
N GLN A 133 -27.08 1.86 5.72
CA GLN A 133 -28.25 2.27 4.90
C GLN A 133 -28.92 3.57 5.37
N GLY A 134 -28.13 4.51 5.91
CA GLY A 134 -28.62 5.82 6.36
C GLY A 134 -28.89 6.85 5.24
N GLY A 135 -28.61 6.49 3.98
CA GLY A 135 -28.59 7.42 2.83
C GLY A 135 -27.34 8.31 2.82
N ASP A 136 -27.26 9.30 1.93
CA ASP A 136 -26.03 10.08 1.78
C ASP A 136 -25.67 10.90 3.04
N LEU A 137 -24.37 11.01 3.33
CA LEU A 137 -23.83 11.91 4.35
C LEU A 137 -23.40 13.22 3.70
N ALA A 138 -23.75 14.34 4.34
CA ALA A 138 -23.17 15.63 3.99
C ALA A 138 -21.75 15.72 4.59
N LEU A 139 -20.73 15.68 3.73
CA LEU A 139 -19.32 15.73 4.15
C LEU A 139 -18.67 17.07 3.77
N THR A 140 -17.72 17.53 4.59
CA THR A 140 -16.79 18.61 4.20
C THR A 140 -15.80 18.09 3.15
N ALA A 141 -15.02 19.00 2.55
CA ALA A 141 -13.97 18.63 1.60
C ALA A 141 -12.90 17.70 2.23
N GLU A 142 -12.66 17.84 3.53
CA GLU A 142 -11.74 16.99 4.29
C GLU A 142 -12.36 15.63 4.68
N GLY A 143 -13.67 15.44 4.49
CA GLY A 143 -14.37 14.20 4.83
C GLY A 143 -14.99 14.15 6.22
N TRP A 144 -15.13 15.30 6.91
CA TRP A 144 -15.86 15.38 8.18
C TRP A 144 -17.36 15.46 7.94
N VAL A 145 -18.18 14.91 8.84
CA VAL A 145 -19.64 14.99 8.71
C VAL A 145 -20.12 16.40 9.06
N ALA A 146 -20.53 17.15 8.04
CA ALA A 146 -20.96 18.53 8.16
C ALA A 146 -22.34 18.66 8.84
N SER A 147 -23.25 17.72 8.55
CA SER A 147 -24.60 17.69 9.13
C SER A 147 -25.20 16.29 9.06
N LEU A 148 -26.13 16.00 9.97
CA LEU A 148 -26.91 14.77 10.00
C LEU A 148 -28.41 15.09 9.84
N ARG A 149 -29.13 14.29 9.05
CA ARG A 149 -30.61 14.34 9.01
C ARG A 149 -31.20 13.81 10.33
N PRO A 150 -32.47 14.13 10.66
CA PRO A 150 -33.14 13.53 11.81
C PRO A 150 -33.06 12.00 11.80
N GLY A 151 -32.61 11.40 12.92
CA GLY A 151 -32.42 9.96 13.07
C GLY A 151 -31.21 9.37 12.33
N GLN A 152 -30.43 10.18 11.59
CA GLN A 152 -29.20 9.74 10.92
C GLN A 152 -28.00 9.87 11.87
N TYR A 153 -27.06 8.94 11.78
CA TYR A 153 -25.79 9.00 12.49
C TYR A 153 -24.67 8.40 11.63
N ALA A 154 -23.43 8.78 11.88
CA ALA A 154 -22.28 8.26 11.17
C ALA A 154 -21.45 7.34 12.08
N THR A 155 -20.94 6.24 11.53
CA THR A 155 -20.08 5.31 12.25
C THR A 155 -18.79 5.09 11.47
N THR A 156 -17.66 4.91 12.14
CA THR A 156 -16.44 4.39 11.52
C THR A 156 -15.70 3.44 12.45
N GLY A 157 -15.07 2.41 11.88
CA GLY A 157 -14.18 1.50 12.61
C GLY A 157 -12.81 2.14 12.79
N VAL A 158 -12.22 2.00 13.98
CA VAL A 158 -10.88 2.55 14.30
C VAL A 158 -9.86 1.46 14.56
N LEU A 159 -10.25 0.45 15.34
CA LEU A 159 -9.44 -0.73 15.68
C LEU A 159 -10.36 -1.95 15.63
N ASP A 160 -10.87 -2.25 14.43
CA ASP A 160 -11.98 -3.18 14.18
C ASP A 160 -11.56 -4.52 13.55
N GLY A 161 -10.26 -4.79 13.45
CA GLY A 161 -9.69 -6.06 13.00
C GLY A 161 -8.86 -6.72 14.08
N ASP A 162 -7.54 -6.67 13.91
CA ASP A 162 -6.60 -7.22 14.89
C ASP A 162 -6.84 -6.62 16.29
N GLN A 163 -6.87 -7.48 17.32
CA GLN A 163 -7.19 -7.08 18.70
C GLN A 163 -5.95 -6.81 19.56
N ARG A 164 -4.73 -7.01 19.02
CA ARG A 164 -3.47 -6.85 19.77
C ARG A 164 -3.02 -5.39 19.86
N TYR A 165 -3.95 -4.44 20.03
CA TYR A 165 -3.63 -3.03 20.24
C TYR A 165 -3.28 -2.74 21.70
N PRO A 166 -2.52 -1.67 21.99
CA PRO A 166 -2.13 -1.32 23.35
C PRO A 166 -3.34 -1.17 24.28
N THR A 167 -3.27 -1.71 25.49
CA THR A 167 -4.25 -1.43 26.55
C THR A 167 -3.89 -0.13 27.27
N GLY A 168 -4.86 0.49 27.93
CA GLY A 168 -4.67 1.71 28.71
C GLY A 168 -5.65 2.82 28.35
N ASN A 169 -5.31 4.04 28.73
CA ASN A 169 -6.16 5.21 28.53
C ASN A 169 -5.91 5.83 27.15
N TYR A 170 -6.88 5.69 26.26
CA TYR A 170 -6.93 6.39 24.98
C TYR A 170 -7.59 7.74 25.17
N THR A 171 -7.11 8.74 24.44
CA THR A 171 -7.67 10.10 24.49
C THR A 171 -8.35 10.44 23.17
N LEU A 172 -9.65 10.73 23.23
CA LEU A 172 -10.40 11.31 22.13
C LEU A 172 -10.31 12.83 22.24
N LEU A 173 -9.85 13.49 21.18
CA LEU A 173 -9.88 14.95 21.03
C LEU A 173 -10.66 15.30 19.78
N TYR A 174 -11.43 16.38 19.80
CA TYR A 174 -12.15 16.89 18.63
C TYR A 174 -12.42 18.38 18.77
N ASP A 175 -12.62 19.04 17.62
CA ASP A 175 -13.09 20.41 17.55
C ASP A 175 -14.57 20.42 17.12
N GLY A 176 -15.29 21.50 17.44
CA GLY A 176 -16.70 21.66 17.08
C GLY A 176 -17.68 21.27 18.18
N GLN A 177 -18.96 21.17 17.82
CA GLN A 177 -20.04 20.86 18.75
C GLN A 177 -20.84 19.66 18.25
N GLY A 178 -20.99 18.66 19.09
CA GLY A 178 -21.70 17.43 18.75
C GLY A 178 -21.49 16.35 19.81
N LYS A 179 -21.94 15.14 19.50
CA LYS A 179 -21.89 13.98 20.39
C LYS A 179 -21.19 12.82 19.69
N ILE A 180 -20.04 12.42 20.25
CA ILE A 180 -19.27 11.27 19.80
C ILE A 180 -19.36 10.18 20.86
N GLU A 181 -19.68 8.96 20.46
CA GLU A 181 -19.64 7.78 21.31
C GLU A 181 -18.57 6.81 20.81
N ILE A 182 -17.77 6.27 21.72
CA ILE A 182 -16.87 5.14 21.42
C ILE A 182 -17.53 3.86 21.89
N ARG A 183 -17.58 2.84 21.04
CA ARG A 183 -18.17 1.54 21.37
C ARG A 183 -17.21 0.41 21.02
N ALA A 184 -17.21 -0.61 21.87
CA ALA A 184 -16.57 -1.89 21.58
C ALA A 184 -17.61 -2.86 21.01
N MET A 185 -17.27 -3.60 19.96
CA MET A 185 -18.14 -4.65 19.39
C MET A 185 -18.48 -5.71 20.44
N SER A 186 -17.52 -6.07 21.31
CA SER A 186 -17.76 -7.01 22.42
C SER A 186 -18.68 -6.47 23.52
N ASN A 187 -18.97 -5.16 23.55
CA ASN A 187 -19.56 -4.46 24.69
C ASN A 187 -18.80 -4.67 26.03
N LYS A 188 -17.53 -5.08 25.96
CA LYS A 188 -16.66 -5.35 27.11
C LYS A 188 -15.34 -4.60 26.96
N GLY A 189 -14.60 -4.49 28.06
CA GLY A 189 -13.23 -3.95 28.09
C GLY A 189 -13.07 -2.45 27.83
N LEU A 190 -14.16 -1.72 27.58
CA LEU A 190 -14.18 -0.28 27.36
C LEU A 190 -14.88 0.44 28.52
N THR A 191 -14.22 1.42 29.13
CA THR A 191 -14.83 2.25 30.19
C THR A 191 -14.49 3.73 30.00
N THR A 192 -15.49 4.60 30.07
CA THR A 192 -15.27 6.06 30.08
C THR A 192 -14.62 6.47 31.41
N VAL A 193 -13.43 7.06 31.32
CA VAL A 193 -12.69 7.57 32.49
C VAL A 193 -13.06 9.03 32.76
N SER A 194 -13.21 9.82 31.71
CA SER A 194 -13.63 11.22 31.78
C SER A 194 -14.23 11.65 30.46
N GLU A 195 -15.21 12.56 30.49
CA GLU A 195 -15.85 13.09 29.31
C GLU A 195 -16.14 14.58 29.50
N ALA A 196 -15.69 15.39 28.54
CA ALA A 196 -15.91 16.82 28.46
C ALA A 196 -16.03 17.23 26.98
N PRO A 197 -16.69 18.37 26.68
CA PRO A 197 -16.68 18.91 25.32
C PRO A 197 -15.25 19.03 24.77
N GLY A 198 -15.02 18.46 23.59
CA GLY A 198 -13.73 18.44 22.90
C GLY A 198 -12.68 17.45 23.43
N ARG A 199 -12.93 16.78 24.57
CA ARG A 199 -11.98 15.83 25.15
C ARG A 199 -12.65 14.74 25.99
N SER A 200 -12.42 13.48 25.64
CA SER A 200 -12.82 12.31 26.43
C SER A 200 -11.66 11.32 26.57
N VAL A 201 -11.67 10.53 27.65
CA VAL A 201 -10.67 9.50 27.92
C VAL A 201 -11.38 8.17 28.14
N PHE A 202 -10.92 7.15 27.43
CA PHE A 202 -11.48 5.80 27.47
C PHE A 202 -10.41 4.81 27.88
N LYS A 203 -10.68 4.00 28.90
CA LYS A 203 -9.82 2.88 29.29
C LYS A 203 -10.17 1.66 28.43
N VAL A 204 -9.19 1.15 27.70
CA VAL A 204 -9.26 -0.02 26.83
C VAL A 204 -8.49 -1.17 27.47
N THR A 205 -9.11 -2.34 27.59
CA THR A 205 -8.49 -3.56 28.14
C THR A 205 -8.40 -4.67 27.09
N THR A 206 -7.80 -5.79 27.47
CA THR A 206 -7.68 -7.00 26.63
C THR A 206 -9.02 -7.66 26.28
N GLU A 207 -10.12 -7.32 26.97
CA GLU A 207 -11.47 -7.83 26.65
C GLU A 207 -12.19 -6.97 25.59
N THR A 208 -11.55 -5.87 25.17
CA THR A 208 -12.10 -5.00 24.13
C THR A 208 -11.92 -5.67 22.79
N GLU A 209 -13.00 -5.90 22.08
CA GLU A 209 -12.97 -6.38 20.70
C GLU A 209 -13.65 -5.36 19.81
N GLY A 210 -12.95 -4.90 18.78
CA GLY A 210 -13.45 -4.01 17.74
C GLY A 210 -13.89 -2.63 18.26
N LEU A 211 -13.11 -1.58 18.02
CA LEU A 211 -13.48 -0.22 18.42
C LEU A 211 -14.06 0.60 17.28
N PHE A 212 -15.21 1.21 17.55
CA PHE A 212 -15.96 2.07 16.63
C PHE A 212 -16.20 3.45 17.23
N VAL A 213 -16.16 4.46 16.37
CA VAL A 213 -16.57 5.83 16.66
C VAL A 213 -17.95 6.03 16.04
N HIS A 214 -18.91 6.47 16.84
CA HIS A 214 -20.24 6.86 16.40
C HIS A 214 -20.43 8.36 16.62
N LEU A 215 -20.62 9.10 15.53
CA LEU A 215 -21.04 10.49 15.58
C LEU A 215 -22.58 10.55 15.57
N ARG A 216 -23.15 10.86 16.73
CA ARG A 216 -24.60 10.93 16.96
C ARG A 216 -25.19 12.30 16.65
N GLU A 217 -24.43 13.34 16.94
CA GLU A 217 -24.86 14.73 16.76
C GLU A 217 -23.68 15.56 16.25
N THR A 218 -23.94 16.51 15.36
CA THR A 218 -22.98 17.52 14.89
C THR A 218 -23.73 18.80 14.58
N ASN A 219 -23.25 19.95 15.06
CA ASN A 219 -23.85 21.25 14.81
C ASN A 219 -23.45 21.74 13.40
N PRO A 220 -24.37 21.93 12.44
CA PRO A 220 -24.02 22.40 11.10
C PRO A 220 -23.30 23.76 11.06
N ALA A 221 -23.50 24.62 12.06
CA ALA A 221 -22.80 25.90 12.18
C ALA A 221 -21.39 25.77 12.78
N ASN A 222 -21.10 24.65 13.46
CA ASN A 222 -19.77 24.34 13.99
C ASN A 222 -19.56 22.82 14.05
N PRO A 223 -19.39 22.16 12.88
CA PRO A 223 -19.38 20.71 12.80
C PRO A 223 -18.22 20.10 13.58
N VAL A 224 -18.47 18.90 14.12
CA VAL A 224 -17.42 18.05 14.70
C VAL A 224 -16.39 17.72 13.62
N ARG A 225 -15.14 18.05 13.90
CA ARG A 225 -14.00 17.87 12.97
C ARG A 225 -12.71 17.68 13.76
N ASN A 226 -11.61 17.43 13.04
CA ASN A 226 -10.29 17.21 13.64
C ASN A 226 -10.36 16.19 14.78
N ILE A 227 -11.07 15.08 14.57
CA ILE A 227 -11.15 13.99 15.53
C ILE A 227 -9.79 13.29 15.57
N ARG A 228 -9.26 13.11 16.78
CA ARG A 228 -8.05 12.33 17.06
C ARG A 228 -8.39 11.32 18.13
N PHE A 229 -8.01 10.07 17.92
CA PHE A 229 -8.13 9.03 18.93
C PHE A 229 -6.74 8.47 19.22
N ILE A 230 -6.17 8.95 20.32
CA ILE A 230 -4.73 8.88 20.56
C ILE A 230 -4.43 7.72 21.50
N MET A 231 -3.47 6.89 21.10
CA MET A 231 -2.96 5.77 21.90
C MET A 231 -2.41 6.23 23.27
N PRO A 232 -2.42 5.34 24.28
CA PRO A 232 -1.85 5.63 25.60
C PRO A 232 -0.42 6.16 25.52
N GLY A 233 -0.14 7.25 26.23
CA GLY A 233 1.19 7.86 26.31
C GLY A 233 1.56 8.83 25.18
N HIS A 234 0.70 9.03 24.17
CA HIS A 234 1.03 9.82 22.97
C HIS A 234 0.28 11.16 22.85
N GLU A 235 -0.61 11.53 23.79
CA GLU A 235 -1.42 12.77 23.76
C GLU A 235 -0.57 14.03 23.57
N LYS A 236 0.65 14.06 24.13
CA LYS A 236 1.56 15.21 24.06
C LYS A 236 2.44 15.25 22.80
N THR A 237 2.53 14.15 22.05
CA THR A 237 3.53 14.01 20.97
C THR A 237 2.94 13.66 19.61
N TYR A 238 1.67 13.23 19.51
CA TYR A 238 1.06 12.73 18.27
C TYR A 238 1.17 13.69 17.07
N GLN A 239 1.24 15.01 17.29
CA GLN A 239 1.35 15.99 16.21
C GLN A 239 2.77 15.99 15.59
N THR A 240 3.81 15.87 16.41
CA THR A 240 5.22 15.93 15.98
C THR A 240 5.81 14.54 15.73
N GLN A 241 5.29 13.52 16.41
CA GLN A 241 5.68 12.11 16.33
C GLN A 241 4.43 11.26 16.07
N PRO A 242 3.87 11.33 14.85
CA PRO A 242 2.60 10.69 14.54
C PRO A 242 2.71 9.17 14.40
N PHE A 243 3.92 8.62 14.28
CA PHE A 243 4.12 7.20 14.04
C PHE A 243 4.26 6.39 15.32
N ASN A 244 3.68 5.19 15.29
CA ASN A 244 3.77 4.23 16.37
C ASN A 244 5.24 3.79 16.57
N PRO A 245 5.82 3.91 17.78
CA PRO A 245 7.21 3.52 18.02
C PRO A 245 7.51 2.05 17.72
N GLN A 246 6.54 1.14 17.90
CA GLN A 246 6.74 -0.27 17.54
C GLN A 246 6.82 -0.44 16.02
N PHE A 247 6.03 0.33 15.26
CA PHE A 247 6.06 0.33 13.80
C PHE A 247 7.42 0.87 13.30
N LEU A 248 7.87 1.99 13.86
CA LEU A 248 9.21 2.52 13.56
C LEU A 248 10.32 1.51 13.88
N LYS A 249 10.20 0.77 15.00
CA LYS A 249 11.15 -0.28 15.36
C LYS A 249 11.18 -1.41 14.34
N ALA A 250 10.02 -1.88 13.89
CA ALA A 250 9.91 -2.95 12.88
C ALA A 250 10.60 -2.56 11.56
N LEU A 251 10.57 -1.27 11.18
CA LEU A 251 11.15 -0.76 9.94
C LEU A 251 12.61 -0.29 10.06
N SER A 252 13.13 -0.11 11.27
CA SER A 252 14.42 0.54 11.56
C SER A 252 15.66 -0.06 10.87
N ARG A 253 15.56 -1.31 10.40
CA ARG A 253 16.65 -2.05 9.75
C ARG A 253 16.61 -1.97 8.21
N PHE A 254 15.56 -1.43 7.61
CA PHE A 254 15.40 -1.35 6.16
C PHE A 254 15.84 0.03 5.64
N LYS A 255 16.67 0.03 4.58
CA LYS A 255 17.22 1.26 3.97
C LYS A 255 16.19 1.98 3.12
N SER A 256 15.24 1.26 2.54
CA SER A 256 14.18 1.84 1.69
C SER A 256 12.80 1.40 2.13
N ILE A 257 11.85 2.33 2.02
CA ILE A 257 10.43 2.09 2.30
C ILE A 257 9.64 2.37 1.02
N ARG A 258 9.00 1.34 0.46
CA ARG A 258 8.13 1.47 -0.72
C ARG A 258 6.68 1.66 -0.30
N PHE A 259 6.08 2.74 -0.81
CA PHE A 259 4.76 3.21 -0.39
C PHE A 259 3.62 2.74 -1.30
N MET A 260 3.79 1.69 -2.10
CA MET A 260 2.83 1.28 -3.14
C MET A 260 1.38 1.15 -2.61
N ASP A 261 1.18 0.43 -1.50
CA ASP A 261 -0.14 0.26 -0.89
C ASP A 261 -0.62 1.51 -0.15
N TRP A 262 0.29 2.25 0.50
CA TRP A 262 -0.04 3.56 1.10
C TRP A 262 -0.48 4.55 0.04
N GLN A 263 0.07 4.50 -1.18
CA GLN A 263 -0.28 5.36 -2.30
C GLN A 263 -1.50 4.86 -3.08
N LYS A 264 -2.05 3.67 -2.74
CA LYS A 264 -3.13 3.01 -3.49
C LYS A 264 -2.82 2.98 -4.99
N ALA A 265 -1.61 2.57 -5.35
CA ALA A 265 -1.09 2.68 -6.71
C ALA A 265 -1.88 1.84 -7.72
N ASN A 266 -2.30 0.64 -7.32
CA ASN A 266 -3.09 -0.27 -8.15
C ASN A 266 -4.49 0.30 -8.40
N GLY A 267 -4.89 0.42 -9.66
CA GLY A 267 -6.20 0.94 -10.05
C GLY A 267 -6.41 2.44 -9.79
N SER A 268 -5.35 3.17 -9.39
CA SER A 268 -5.46 4.57 -8.98
C SER A 268 -6.15 5.46 -10.02
N LYS A 269 -7.13 6.23 -9.57
CA LYS A 269 -7.84 7.25 -10.37
C LYS A 269 -7.23 8.64 -10.22
N LEU A 270 -6.26 8.80 -9.33
CA LEU A 270 -5.64 10.07 -8.99
C LEU A 270 -4.92 10.67 -10.21
N ALA A 271 -5.29 11.90 -10.59
CA ALA A 271 -4.78 12.58 -11.78
C ALA A 271 -4.29 14.00 -11.51
N ASN A 272 -5.04 14.81 -10.75
CA ASN A 272 -4.71 16.21 -10.48
C ASN A 272 -4.23 16.42 -9.04
N TRP A 273 -3.41 17.46 -8.81
CA TRP A 273 -2.83 17.72 -7.49
C TRP A 273 -3.88 17.99 -6.41
N SER A 274 -4.99 18.62 -6.78
CA SER A 274 -6.13 18.91 -5.90
C SER A 274 -6.87 17.67 -5.39
N ASP A 275 -6.75 16.55 -6.09
CA ASP A 275 -7.54 15.34 -5.83
C ASP A 275 -6.91 14.49 -4.70
N ARG A 276 -5.68 14.81 -4.29
CA ARG A 276 -4.89 14.00 -3.35
C ARG A 276 -5.43 14.06 -1.92
N THR A 277 -5.16 13.00 -1.16
CA THR A 277 -5.24 13.04 0.30
C THR A 277 -4.24 14.04 0.87
N THR A 278 -4.66 14.80 1.88
CA THR A 278 -3.80 15.74 2.61
C THR A 278 -3.74 15.37 4.09
N PRO A 279 -2.82 15.94 4.89
CA PRO A 279 -2.79 15.69 6.33
C PRO A 279 -4.06 16.13 7.07
N LEU A 280 -4.87 17.00 6.45
CA LEU A 280 -6.14 17.50 6.98
C LEU A 280 -7.33 16.58 6.68
N SER A 281 -7.17 15.64 5.73
CA SER A 281 -8.19 14.64 5.44
C SER A 281 -8.54 13.85 6.71
N ALA A 282 -9.84 13.64 6.93
CA ALA A 282 -10.39 13.04 8.14
C ALA A 282 -9.77 11.67 8.46
N THR A 283 -9.44 10.91 7.40
CA THR A 283 -8.69 9.66 7.47
C THR A 283 -7.65 9.59 6.37
N GLN A 284 -6.62 8.77 6.58
CA GLN A 284 -5.59 8.43 5.60
C GLN A 284 -5.86 7.08 4.92
N ALA A 285 -6.93 6.37 5.32
CA ALA A 285 -7.39 5.11 4.70
C ALA A 285 -8.46 5.37 3.62
N VAL A 286 -8.20 6.32 2.72
CA VAL A 286 -9.09 6.69 1.60
C VAL A 286 -8.61 6.11 0.26
N GLU A 287 -9.45 6.18 -0.77
CA GLU A 287 -9.14 5.66 -2.12
C GLU A 287 -7.88 6.29 -2.74
N ASN A 288 -7.60 7.56 -2.43
CA ASN A 288 -6.43 8.28 -2.93
C ASN A 288 -5.16 8.06 -2.09
N GLY A 289 -5.20 7.11 -1.14
CA GLY A 289 -4.07 6.72 -0.31
C GLY A 289 -3.76 7.70 0.83
N VAL A 290 -2.60 7.52 1.44
CA VAL A 290 -2.05 8.36 2.51
C VAL A 290 -1.47 9.65 1.92
N ALA A 291 -1.50 10.73 2.67
CA ALA A 291 -0.89 11.99 2.26
C ALA A 291 0.63 11.87 2.07
N LEU A 292 1.16 12.50 1.01
CA LEU A 292 2.59 12.52 0.69
C LEU A 292 3.43 13.09 1.83
N GLU A 293 2.90 14.08 2.55
CA GLU A 293 3.54 14.67 3.73
C GLU A 293 3.85 13.62 4.80
N HIS A 294 2.94 12.67 5.04
CA HIS A 294 3.17 11.59 6.00
C HIS A 294 4.20 10.58 5.49
N MET A 295 4.19 10.24 4.20
CA MET A 295 5.22 9.36 3.62
C MET A 295 6.63 9.96 3.74
N ILE A 296 6.77 11.26 3.44
CA ILE A 296 8.04 11.99 3.60
C ILE A 296 8.44 12.05 5.08
N GLN A 297 7.51 12.32 5.99
CA GLN A 297 7.80 12.36 7.42
C GLN A 297 8.27 11.00 7.94
N LEU A 298 7.69 9.89 7.46
CA LEU A 298 8.13 8.54 7.83
C LEU A 298 9.56 8.28 7.35
N ALA A 299 9.84 8.59 6.08
CA ALA A 299 11.17 8.46 5.49
C ALA A 299 12.23 9.25 6.28
N ASN A 300 11.94 10.51 6.60
CA ASN A 300 12.83 11.35 7.41
C ASN A 300 13.05 10.79 8.81
N THR A 301 12.00 10.26 9.46
CA THR A 301 12.07 9.70 10.81
C THR A 301 12.95 8.45 10.86
N LEU A 302 12.80 7.56 9.86
CA LEU A 302 13.58 6.33 9.73
C LEU A 302 14.96 6.56 9.11
N GLN A 303 15.21 7.72 8.51
CA GLN A 303 16.36 7.97 7.63
C GLN A 303 16.45 6.90 6.53
N ALA A 304 15.29 6.57 5.96
CA ALA A 304 15.13 5.56 4.92
C ALA A 304 14.72 6.21 3.60
N ASP A 305 15.29 5.71 2.50
CA ASP A 305 15.05 6.19 1.14
C ASP A 305 13.60 5.85 0.72
N PRO A 306 12.74 6.86 0.47
CA PRO A 306 11.37 6.60 0.06
C PRO A 306 11.34 6.07 -1.38
N TRP A 307 10.50 5.07 -1.62
CA TRP A 307 10.18 4.60 -2.95
C TRP A 307 8.72 4.90 -3.27
N PHE A 308 8.54 5.84 -4.18
CA PHE A 308 7.26 6.36 -4.60
C PHE A 308 6.82 5.75 -5.93
N THR A 309 5.57 5.29 -5.97
CA THR A 309 4.86 4.90 -7.18
C THR A 309 3.97 6.06 -7.63
N ILE A 310 4.35 6.76 -8.69
CA ILE A 310 3.60 7.89 -9.25
C ILE A 310 2.28 7.37 -9.86
N PRO A 311 1.10 7.96 -9.56
CA PRO A 311 -0.18 7.48 -10.06
C PRO A 311 -0.21 7.34 -11.58
N ILE A 312 -0.88 6.29 -12.08
CA ILE A 312 -0.92 5.98 -13.52
C ILE A 312 -1.54 7.09 -14.39
N ARG A 313 -2.38 7.95 -13.78
CA ARG A 313 -3.06 9.06 -14.47
C ARG A 313 -2.49 10.44 -14.11
N ALA A 314 -1.39 10.49 -13.36
CA ALA A 314 -0.81 11.75 -12.90
C ALA A 314 -0.50 12.69 -14.07
N SER A 315 -1.09 13.87 -14.04
CA SER A 315 -0.75 14.96 -14.95
C SER A 315 0.67 15.48 -14.68
N ASP A 316 1.26 16.19 -15.64
CA ASP A 316 2.58 16.82 -15.43
C ASP A 316 2.58 17.82 -14.29
N ASP A 317 1.46 18.50 -14.04
CA ASP A 317 1.30 19.38 -12.89
C ASP A 317 1.33 18.60 -11.57
N PHE A 318 0.59 17.49 -11.47
CA PHE A 318 0.65 16.61 -10.32
C PHE A 318 2.09 16.17 -10.03
N VAL A 319 2.80 15.69 -11.06
CA VAL A 319 4.19 15.22 -10.94
C VAL A 319 5.12 16.35 -10.48
N ARG A 320 4.96 17.56 -11.02
CA ARG A 320 5.76 18.73 -10.64
C ARG A 320 5.53 19.15 -9.20
N GLN A 321 4.28 19.16 -8.74
CA GLN A 321 3.92 19.50 -7.36
C GLN A 321 4.40 18.42 -6.38
N PHE A 322 4.26 17.15 -6.76
CA PHE A 322 4.81 16.01 -5.99
C PHE A 322 6.32 16.15 -5.82
N ALA A 323 7.06 16.35 -6.91
CA ALA A 323 8.50 16.54 -6.88
C ALA A 323 8.90 17.78 -6.05
N THR A 324 8.11 18.85 -6.10
CA THR A 324 8.35 20.08 -5.34
C THR A 324 8.24 19.80 -3.84
N LEU A 325 7.19 19.09 -3.41
CA LEU A 325 7.02 18.74 -2.01
C LEU A 325 8.13 17.79 -1.52
N VAL A 326 8.54 16.82 -2.34
CA VAL A 326 9.68 15.94 -2.04
C VAL A 326 10.97 16.75 -1.89
N ARG A 327 11.28 17.66 -2.83
CA ARG A 327 12.47 18.52 -2.76
C ARG A 327 12.52 19.31 -1.45
N ASP A 328 11.40 19.91 -1.08
CA ASP A 328 11.30 20.89 0.00
C ASP A 328 11.22 20.24 1.38
N LYS A 329 10.72 18.99 1.48
CA LYS A 329 10.43 18.34 2.77
C LYS A 329 11.24 17.07 3.03
N LEU A 330 11.71 16.36 2.00
CA LEU A 330 12.55 15.18 2.20
C LEU A 330 13.93 15.61 2.67
N ASP A 331 14.46 14.92 3.69
CA ASP A 331 15.81 15.11 4.18
C ASP A 331 16.83 15.09 3.00
N PRO A 332 17.71 16.10 2.88
CA PRO A 332 18.63 16.24 1.76
C PRO A 332 19.62 15.09 1.61
N SER A 333 19.85 14.30 2.67
CA SER A 333 20.71 13.12 2.64
C SER A 333 20.04 11.87 2.06
N LEU A 334 18.72 11.87 1.92
CA LEU A 334 17.95 10.74 1.40
C LEU A 334 17.78 10.80 -0.12
N LYS A 335 17.68 9.62 -0.74
CA LYS A 335 17.46 9.45 -2.17
C LYS A 335 16.04 8.94 -2.42
N ALA A 336 15.27 9.61 -3.28
CA ALA A 336 13.91 9.18 -3.61
C ALA A 336 13.90 8.27 -4.85
N HIS A 337 13.34 7.06 -4.72
CA HIS A 337 13.09 6.17 -5.86
C HIS A 337 11.77 6.56 -6.52
N ILE A 338 11.81 6.81 -7.82
CA ILE A 338 10.68 7.28 -8.61
C ILE A 338 10.30 6.19 -9.62
N GLU A 339 9.14 5.59 -9.42
CA GLU A 339 8.56 4.55 -10.28
C GLU A 339 7.23 5.05 -10.85
N TYR A 340 6.99 4.85 -12.15
CA TYR A 340 5.69 5.17 -12.74
C TYR A 340 4.70 4.01 -12.52
N SER A 341 3.72 4.21 -11.65
CA SER A 341 2.71 3.22 -11.25
C SER A 341 3.31 1.93 -10.68
N ASN A 342 2.57 0.82 -10.75
CA ASN A 342 2.95 -0.51 -10.27
C ASN A 342 2.55 -1.55 -11.34
N GLU A 343 3.45 -2.49 -11.65
CA GLU A 343 3.18 -3.64 -12.53
C GLU A 343 2.29 -3.33 -13.76
N VAL A 344 2.62 -2.31 -14.55
CA VAL A 344 1.80 -1.92 -15.71
C VAL A 344 1.77 -2.99 -16.83
N TRP A 345 2.53 -4.06 -16.68
CA TRP A 345 2.54 -5.24 -17.54
C TRP A 345 1.48 -6.28 -17.13
N ASN A 346 0.89 -6.13 -15.95
CA ASN A 346 -0.01 -7.10 -15.34
C ASN A 346 -1.48 -6.73 -15.60
N PHE A 347 -2.12 -7.43 -16.55
CA PHE A 347 -3.54 -7.23 -16.93
C PHE A 347 -4.55 -7.55 -15.82
N GLY A 348 -4.09 -8.06 -14.68
CA GLY A 348 -4.87 -8.12 -13.45
C GLY A 348 -5.16 -6.76 -12.83
N PHE A 349 -4.38 -5.76 -13.20
CA PHE A 349 -4.56 -4.41 -12.73
C PHE A 349 -4.98 -3.49 -13.87
N GLU A 350 -5.89 -2.56 -13.55
CA GLU A 350 -6.46 -1.64 -14.52
C GLU A 350 -5.40 -0.79 -15.23
N GLN A 351 -4.30 -0.45 -14.54
CA GLN A 351 -3.22 0.34 -15.13
C GLN A 351 -2.58 -0.33 -16.37
N ALA A 352 -2.57 -1.66 -16.47
CA ALA A 352 -2.06 -2.34 -17.65
C ALA A 352 -2.94 -2.12 -18.88
N GLY A 353 -4.27 -2.13 -18.68
CA GLY A 353 -5.22 -1.70 -19.71
C GLY A 353 -5.02 -0.23 -20.10
N TYR A 354 -4.83 0.65 -19.10
CA TYR A 354 -4.59 2.07 -19.35
C TYR A 354 -3.36 2.32 -20.22
N VAL A 355 -2.20 1.73 -19.91
CA VAL A 355 -0.98 1.96 -20.71
C VAL A 355 -1.14 1.42 -22.13
N ARG A 356 -1.75 0.24 -22.30
CA ARG A 356 -2.09 -0.33 -23.61
C ARG A 356 -2.91 0.66 -24.42
N ASP A 357 -4.00 1.17 -23.84
CA ASP A 357 -4.94 2.04 -24.54
C ASP A 357 -4.28 3.39 -24.93
N GLN A 358 -3.44 3.96 -24.05
CA GLN A 358 -2.67 5.16 -24.40
C GLN A 358 -1.64 4.89 -25.50
N GLY A 359 -0.93 3.76 -25.44
CA GLY A 359 0.03 3.37 -26.46
C GLY A 359 -0.60 3.17 -27.84
N VAL A 360 -1.77 2.51 -27.89
CA VAL A 360 -2.54 2.32 -29.12
C VAL A 360 -3.05 3.66 -29.64
N ARG A 361 -3.59 4.51 -28.77
CA ARG A 361 -4.06 5.86 -29.14
C ARG A 361 -2.97 6.70 -29.77
N LEU A 362 -1.73 6.58 -29.29
CA LEU A 362 -0.56 7.29 -29.80
C LEU A 362 0.12 6.59 -30.99
N GLY A 363 -0.35 5.41 -31.39
CA GLY A 363 0.20 4.66 -32.52
C GLY A 363 1.66 4.19 -32.30
N LEU A 364 2.03 3.86 -31.06
CA LEU A 364 3.44 3.53 -30.71
C LEU A 364 3.90 2.16 -31.23
N ASP A 365 2.97 1.24 -31.47
CA ASP A 365 3.20 -0.05 -32.11
C ASP A 365 1.89 -0.59 -32.73
N ARG A 366 2.01 -1.55 -33.66
CA ARG A 366 0.87 -2.33 -34.18
C ARG A 366 0.42 -3.41 -33.20
N ASP A 367 1.35 -3.99 -32.44
CA ASP A 367 1.04 -4.89 -31.34
C ASP A 367 0.61 -4.08 -30.11
N GLN A 368 -0.56 -4.38 -29.56
CA GLN A 368 -1.14 -3.59 -28.47
C GLN A 368 -0.34 -3.70 -27.17
N TYR A 369 0.26 -4.86 -26.90
CA TYR A 369 1.10 -5.06 -25.72
C TYR A 369 2.39 -4.23 -25.82
N LEU A 370 3.05 -4.26 -26.97
CA LEU A 370 4.22 -3.42 -27.25
C LEU A 370 3.89 -1.93 -27.24
N ALA A 371 2.72 -1.55 -27.75
CA ALA A 371 2.26 -0.16 -27.70
C ALA A 371 2.17 0.33 -26.24
N GLY A 372 1.59 -0.47 -25.34
CA GLY A 372 1.53 -0.16 -23.91
C GLY A 372 2.90 -0.15 -23.23
N THR A 373 3.75 -1.12 -23.54
CA THR A 373 5.14 -1.20 -23.05
C THR A 373 5.95 0.05 -23.41
N LYS A 374 5.79 0.53 -24.64
CA LYS A 374 6.44 1.75 -25.15
C LYS A 374 5.85 3.03 -24.53
N TYR A 375 4.54 3.07 -24.31
CA TYR A 375 3.91 4.18 -23.59
C TYR A 375 4.45 4.28 -22.17
N TYR A 376 4.52 3.15 -21.46
CA TYR A 376 5.10 3.09 -20.11
C TYR A 376 6.54 3.62 -20.08
N SER A 377 7.39 3.12 -20.97
CA SER A 377 8.78 3.55 -21.07
C SER A 377 8.89 5.07 -21.34
N GLN A 378 8.14 5.57 -22.33
CA GLN A 378 8.15 6.99 -22.66
C GLN A 378 7.66 7.87 -21.50
N ARG A 379 6.53 7.50 -20.89
CA ARG A 379 5.91 8.30 -19.82
C ARG A 379 6.75 8.29 -18.54
N SER A 380 7.45 7.19 -18.25
CA SER A 380 8.42 7.14 -17.15
C SER A 380 9.54 8.16 -17.34
N VAL A 381 10.11 8.23 -18.56
CA VAL A 381 11.17 9.22 -18.88
C VAL A 381 10.67 10.66 -18.81
N GLU A 382 9.42 10.93 -19.23
CA GLU A 382 8.80 12.25 -19.06
C GLU A 382 8.69 12.65 -17.58
N ILE A 383 8.25 11.72 -16.72
CA ILE A 383 8.19 11.92 -15.26
C ILE A 383 9.57 12.17 -14.67
N PHE A 384 10.58 11.40 -15.08
CA PHE A 384 11.96 11.58 -14.61
C PHE A 384 12.51 12.97 -14.93
N LYS A 385 12.25 13.49 -16.13
CA LYS A 385 12.67 14.85 -16.53
C LYS A 385 12.01 15.94 -15.68
N ILE A 386 10.74 15.76 -15.29
CA ILE A 386 10.05 16.69 -14.38
C ILE A 386 10.73 16.69 -13.02
N PHE A 387 11.01 15.50 -12.47
CA PHE A 387 11.73 15.37 -11.19
C PHE A 387 13.12 15.98 -11.25
N GLU A 388 13.91 15.68 -12.28
CA GLU A 388 15.25 16.25 -12.49
C GLU A 388 15.23 17.78 -12.50
N THR A 389 14.27 18.36 -13.24
CA THR A 389 14.12 19.82 -13.35
C THR A 389 13.80 20.43 -11.98
N VAL A 390 12.84 19.85 -11.25
CA VAL A 390 12.41 20.38 -9.94
C VAL A 390 13.51 20.22 -8.90
N MET A 391 14.20 19.08 -8.88
CA MET A 391 15.26 18.74 -7.93
C MET A 391 16.59 19.42 -8.23
N GLY A 392 16.75 20.02 -9.43
CA GLY A 392 18.00 20.63 -9.87
C GLY A 392 19.09 19.62 -10.26
N GLY A 393 18.71 18.40 -10.63
CA GLY A 393 19.62 17.31 -11.00
C GLY A 393 19.14 15.93 -10.53
N THR A 394 20.01 14.92 -10.71
CA THR A 394 19.70 13.51 -10.41
C THR A 394 20.29 12.98 -9.10
N SER A 395 21.11 13.77 -8.38
CA SER A 395 21.87 13.29 -7.22
C SER A 395 21.00 12.74 -6.08
N ARG A 396 19.76 13.25 -5.96
CA ARG A 396 18.79 12.87 -4.91
C ARG A 396 17.65 11.98 -5.40
N ILE A 397 17.69 11.48 -6.63
CA ILE A 397 16.64 10.61 -7.19
C ILE A 397 17.20 9.35 -7.83
N ASP A 398 16.46 8.26 -7.73
CA ASP A 398 16.69 7.00 -8.44
C ASP A 398 15.54 6.80 -9.43
N ARG A 399 15.82 6.92 -10.72
CA ARG A 399 14.84 6.82 -11.81
C ARG A 399 14.63 5.34 -12.16
N VAL A 400 13.46 4.79 -11.80
CA VAL A 400 13.20 3.35 -11.84
C VAL A 400 12.28 2.96 -13.00
N LEU A 401 12.79 2.15 -13.91
CA LEU A 401 11.98 1.41 -14.88
C LEU A 401 11.70 0.01 -14.34
N ALA A 402 10.42 -0.31 -14.12
CA ALA A 402 9.97 -1.59 -13.61
C ALA A 402 9.63 -2.57 -14.75
N GLY A 403 9.93 -3.85 -14.54
CA GLY A 403 9.62 -4.93 -15.46
C GLY A 403 9.14 -6.20 -14.75
N GLN A 404 8.81 -7.20 -15.55
CA GLN A 404 8.37 -8.51 -15.08
C GLN A 404 9.57 -9.46 -14.99
N SER A 405 9.78 -10.09 -13.84
CA SER A 405 10.93 -10.98 -13.59
C SER A 405 11.01 -12.14 -14.59
N VAL A 406 9.88 -12.75 -14.95
CA VAL A 406 9.83 -13.90 -15.86
C VAL A 406 9.89 -13.52 -17.35
N ASN A 407 9.93 -12.23 -17.70
CA ASN A 407 9.83 -11.74 -19.09
C ASN A 407 10.89 -10.68 -19.40
N THR A 408 12.13 -11.14 -19.56
CA THR A 408 13.27 -10.28 -19.89
C THR A 408 13.19 -9.63 -21.27
N TRP A 409 12.46 -10.24 -22.21
CA TRP A 409 12.22 -9.64 -23.53
C TRP A 409 11.43 -8.34 -23.40
N SER A 410 10.32 -8.34 -22.67
CA SER A 410 9.55 -7.11 -22.42
C SER A 410 10.40 -6.06 -21.69
N GLY A 411 11.21 -6.47 -20.71
CA GLY A 411 12.20 -5.59 -20.08
C GLY A 411 13.15 -4.93 -21.08
N ASN A 412 13.63 -5.67 -22.09
CA ASN A 412 14.46 -5.10 -23.15
C ASN A 412 13.70 -4.06 -23.98
N GLU A 413 12.44 -4.28 -24.31
CA GLU A 413 11.61 -3.33 -25.05
C GLU A 413 11.39 -2.03 -24.25
N ILE A 414 11.17 -2.13 -22.93
CA ILE A 414 11.06 -0.96 -22.04
C ILE A 414 12.35 -0.15 -22.07
N LEU A 415 13.50 -0.80 -21.86
CA LEU A 415 14.78 -0.13 -21.72
C LEU A 415 15.27 0.48 -23.05
N ALA A 416 15.10 -0.24 -24.16
CA ALA A 416 15.58 0.18 -25.48
C ALA A 416 14.73 1.29 -26.12
N TRP A 417 13.44 1.36 -25.78
CA TRP A 417 12.53 2.33 -26.39
C TRP A 417 13.03 3.76 -26.22
N LYS A 418 13.38 4.41 -27.33
CA LYS A 418 13.95 5.77 -27.39
C LYS A 418 15.12 5.97 -26.41
N ASP A 419 15.97 4.94 -26.26
CA ASP A 419 17.10 4.94 -25.33
C ASP A 419 16.70 5.28 -23.88
N ALA A 420 15.53 4.84 -23.41
CA ALA A 420 15.05 5.12 -22.05
C ALA A 420 16.06 4.76 -20.94
N TYR A 421 16.87 3.72 -21.16
CA TYR A 421 17.96 3.35 -20.25
C TYR A 421 18.97 4.49 -19.96
N LYS A 422 19.17 5.46 -20.88
CA LYS A 422 20.03 6.64 -20.63
C LYS A 422 19.42 7.63 -19.64
N HIS A 423 18.12 7.51 -19.39
CA HIS A 423 17.34 8.35 -18.49
C HIS A 423 16.85 7.59 -17.25
N ALA A 424 17.37 6.38 -17.02
CA ALA A 424 17.05 5.55 -15.86
C ALA A 424 18.33 5.18 -15.11
N ASP A 425 18.22 5.00 -13.80
CA ASP A 425 19.32 4.53 -12.95
C ASP A 425 19.17 3.05 -12.61
N THR A 426 17.92 2.57 -12.62
CA THR A 426 17.54 1.24 -12.16
C THR A 426 16.55 0.60 -13.14
N TYR A 427 16.78 -0.68 -13.42
CA TYR A 427 15.75 -1.63 -13.86
C TYR A 427 15.32 -2.49 -12.67
N ALA A 428 14.04 -2.49 -12.32
CA ALA A 428 13.52 -3.18 -11.16
C ALA A 428 12.55 -4.32 -11.54
N ILE A 429 12.59 -5.44 -10.81
CA ILE A 429 11.72 -6.62 -11.05
C ILE A 429 11.03 -7.09 -9.76
N ALA A 430 10.06 -7.99 -9.88
CA ALA A 430 9.43 -8.73 -8.77
C ALA A 430 9.73 -10.23 -8.85
N PRO A 431 10.82 -10.75 -8.25
CA PRO A 431 11.23 -12.14 -8.43
C PRO A 431 10.61 -13.05 -7.36
N TYR A 432 9.29 -13.28 -7.37
CA TYR A 432 8.65 -14.18 -6.41
C TYR A 432 9.04 -15.64 -6.61
N PHE A 433 9.18 -16.39 -5.51
CA PHE A 433 9.22 -17.86 -5.52
C PHE A 433 7.89 -18.40 -4.97
N ASP A 434 7.32 -19.38 -5.66
CA ASP A 434 5.94 -19.78 -5.45
C ASP A 434 5.64 -21.22 -5.83
N GLY A 435 6.56 -21.91 -6.52
CA GLY A 435 6.32 -23.24 -7.03
C GLY A 435 5.10 -23.31 -7.98
N ARG A 436 4.84 -22.24 -8.75
CA ARG A 436 3.60 -21.99 -9.52
C ARG A 436 3.07 -23.18 -10.32
N GLU A 437 3.96 -23.98 -10.91
CA GLU A 437 3.59 -25.16 -11.71
C GLU A 437 2.82 -26.22 -10.89
N THR A 438 3.00 -26.20 -9.56
CA THR A 438 2.31 -27.09 -8.63
C THR A 438 1.48 -26.33 -7.61
N LEU A 439 2.09 -25.44 -6.82
CA LEU A 439 1.48 -24.85 -5.63
C LEU A 439 0.50 -23.71 -5.93
N LEU A 440 0.44 -23.19 -7.16
CA LEU A 440 -0.57 -22.21 -7.57
C LEU A 440 -1.52 -22.73 -8.65
N ASN A 441 -1.35 -23.99 -9.08
CA ASN A 441 -2.19 -24.59 -10.12
C ASN A 441 -3.54 -25.01 -9.54
N GLY A 442 -4.61 -24.29 -9.90
CA GLY A 442 -5.98 -24.51 -9.41
C GLY A 442 -6.50 -25.94 -9.60
N GLU A 443 -6.00 -26.69 -10.58
CA GLU A 443 -6.39 -28.08 -10.85
C GLU A 443 -5.79 -29.08 -9.84
N LYS A 444 -4.76 -28.68 -9.09
CA LYS A 444 -4.04 -29.53 -8.13
C LYS A 444 -4.53 -29.38 -6.68
N GLY A 445 -5.65 -28.70 -6.44
CA GLY A 445 -6.17 -28.44 -5.08
C GLY A 445 -6.29 -29.71 -4.22
N ALA A 446 -6.83 -30.79 -4.77
CA ALA A 446 -6.95 -32.07 -4.06
C ALA A 446 -5.60 -32.68 -3.67
N GLN A 447 -4.60 -32.57 -4.55
CA GLN A 447 -3.25 -33.06 -4.30
C GLN A 447 -2.55 -32.22 -3.23
N ILE A 448 -2.60 -30.89 -3.36
CA ILE A 448 -1.97 -29.94 -2.44
C ILE A 448 -2.54 -30.08 -1.04
N ALA A 449 -3.86 -30.24 -0.92
CA ALA A 449 -4.53 -30.42 0.37
C ALA A 449 -3.95 -31.59 1.19
N GLN A 450 -3.43 -32.63 0.52
CA GLN A 450 -2.84 -33.80 1.17
C GLN A 450 -1.32 -33.71 1.37
N MET A 451 -0.67 -32.61 0.97
CA MET A 451 0.76 -32.45 1.14
C MET A 451 1.14 -32.19 2.60
N SER A 452 2.31 -32.68 3.00
CA SER A 452 2.98 -32.23 4.22
C SER A 452 3.61 -30.84 4.01
N GLU A 453 3.92 -30.15 5.10
CA GLU A 453 4.69 -28.90 5.04
C GLU A 453 6.04 -29.11 4.32
N ASP A 454 6.72 -30.23 4.59
CA ASP A 454 8.01 -30.55 3.98
C ASP A 454 7.92 -30.71 2.46
N GLN A 455 6.86 -31.34 1.94
CA GLN A 455 6.66 -31.45 0.49
C GLN A 455 6.47 -30.08 -0.17
N VAL A 456 5.73 -29.18 0.47
CA VAL A 456 5.58 -27.80 -0.01
C VAL A 456 6.92 -27.07 0.01
N LEU A 457 7.67 -27.18 1.10
CA LEU A 457 9.00 -26.56 1.26
C LEU A 457 10.02 -27.09 0.25
N ASP A 458 10.00 -28.39 -0.07
CA ASP A 458 10.86 -29.00 -1.08
C ASP A 458 10.55 -28.47 -2.49
N ILE A 459 9.26 -28.29 -2.82
CA ILE A 459 8.85 -27.68 -4.10
C ILE A 459 9.35 -26.23 -4.19
N LEU A 460 9.20 -25.44 -3.12
CA LEU A 460 9.70 -24.06 -3.09
C LEU A 460 11.23 -24.00 -3.21
N GLN A 461 11.95 -24.91 -2.57
CA GLN A 461 13.41 -24.98 -2.69
C GLN A 461 13.85 -25.30 -4.13
N ALA A 462 13.17 -26.25 -4.77
CA ALA A 462 13.43 -26.58 -6.17
C ALA A 462 13.17 -25.37 -7.10
N ASP A 463 12.09 -24.61 -6.85
CA ASP A 463 11.77 -23.39 -7.60
C ASP A 463 12.87 -22.32 -7.44
N ILE A 464 13.33 -22.07 -6.21
CA ILE A 464 14.43 -21.14 -5.88
C ILE A 464 15.73 -21.54 -6.61
N ARG A 465 16.04 -22.83 -6.69
CA ARG A 465 17.28 -23.35 -7.31
C ARG A 465 17.22 -23.39 -8.83
N GLY A 466 16.01 -23.53 -9.39
CA GLY A 466 15.76 -23.58 -10.82
C GLY A 466 15.32 -22.23 -11.37
N LYS A 467 14.04 -22.14 -11.75
CA LYS A 467 13.52 -21.06 -12.59
C LYS A 467 13.72 -19.67 -11.99
N ILE A 468 13.56 -19.51 -10.67
CA ILE A 468 13.71 -18.20 -10.02
C ILE A 468 15.13 -17.68 -10.15
N LYS A 469 16.13 -18.55 -9.97
CA LYS A 469 17.54 -18.20 -10.16
C LYS A 469 17.85 -17.85 -11.62
N ASP A 470 17.31 -18.62 -12.57
CA ASP A 470 17.51 -18.35 -14.00
C ASP A 470 16.91 -17.00 -14.43
N ASP A 471 15.72 -16.67 -13.92
CA ASP A 471 15.05 -15.40 -14.16
C ASP A 471 15.87 -14.23 -13.54
N MET A 472 16.39 -14.38 -12.32
CA MET A 472 17.30 -13.39 -11.70
C MET A 472 18.57 -13.16 -12.54
N VAL A 473 19.24 -14.24 -12.98
CA VAL A 473 20.45 -14.16 -13.81
C VAL A 473 20.17 -13.46 -15.14
N SER A 474 19.03 -13.75 -15.76
CA SER A 474 18.66 -13.19 -17.07
C SER A 474 18.37 -11.69 -16.97
N ASN A 475 17.63 -11.25 -15.94
CA ASN A 475 17.42 -9.82 -15.70
C ASN A 475 18.70 -9.08 -15.32
N ALA A 476 19.61 -9.72 -14.57
CA ALA A 476 20.90 -9.12 -14.26
C ALA A 476 21.79 -8.94 -15.49
N LYS A 477 21.76 -9.90 -16.43
CA LYS A 477 22.43 -9.74 -17.74
C LYS A 477 21.82 -8.58 -18.53
N LEU A 478 20.50 -8.42 -18.51
CA LEU A 478 19.81 -7.32 -19.16
C LEU A 478 20.19 -5.96 -18.57
N ALA A 479 20.19 -5.82 -17.24
CA ALA A 479 20.61 -4.58 -16.58
C ALA A 479 22.07 -4.23 -16.90
N ARG A 480 22.98 -5.23 -16.88
CA ARG A 480 24.39 -5.06 -17.27
C ARG A 480 24.56 -4.64 -18.73
N LYS A 481 23.75 -5.18 -19.67
CA LYS A 481 23.77 -4.80 -21.09
C LYS A 481 23.57 -3.29 -21.27
N TYR A 482 22.73 -2.67 -20.43
CA TYR A 482 22.43 -1.24 -20.50
C TYR A 482 23.21 -0.38 -19.50
N GLY A 483 24.07 -0.97 -18.66
CA GLY A 483 24.88 -0.24 -17.68
C GLY A 483 24.09 0.36 -16.50
N ILE A 484 22.91 -0.19 -16.19
CA ILE A 484 22.04 0.28 -15.10
C ILE A 484 21.95 -0.76 -13.97
N GLN A 485 21.49 -0.34 -12.79
CA GLN A 485 21.36 -1.24 -11.64
C GLN A 485 20.15 -2.18 -11.78
N LEU A 486 20.27 -3.39 -11.26
CA LEU A 486 19.13 -4.28 -11.04
C LEU A 486 18.65 -4.14 -9.57
N LYS A 487 17.37 -3.83 -9.35
CA LYS A 487 16.74 -3.82 -8.01
C LYS A 487 15.50 -4.72 -7.98
N ALA A 488 15.01 -5.06 -6.80
CA ALA A 488 13.68 -5.65 -6.65
C ALA A 488 12.74 -4.61 -6.05
N TYR A 489 11.63 -4.29 -6.75
CA TYR A 489 10.60 -3.39 -6.20
C TYR A 489 9.70 -4.13 -5.19
N GLU A 490 9.63 -5.45 -5.31
CA GLU A 490 9.01 -6.36 -4.35
C GLU A 490 9.56 -7.78 -4.56
N GLY A 491 9.21 -8.70 -3.66
CA GLY A 491 9.56 -10.11 -3.79
C GLY A 491 9.48 -10.86 -2.47
N GLY A 492 9.89 -12.13 -2.52
CA GLY A 492 9.71 -13.11 -1.45
C GLY A 492 8.88 -14.29 -1.92
N GLN A 493 8.21 -14.94 -0.99
CA GLN A 493 7.31 -16.06 -1.27
C GLN A 493 5.94 -15.55 -1.78
N GLN A 494 5.32 -16.25 -2.72
CA GLN A 494 3.94 -16.02 -3.17
C GLN A 494 3.12 -17.32 -3.06
N LEU A 495 2.61 -17.61 -1.86
CA LEU A 495 1.63 -18.67 -1.62
C LEU A 495 0.25 -18.07 -1.39
N THR A 496 -0.67 -18.32 -2.32
CA THR A 496 -2.08 -17.95 -2.25
C THR A 496 -2.94 -19.21 -2.37
N SER A 497 -4.16 -19.19 -1.84
CA SER A 497 -5.06 -20.36 -1.82
C SER A 497 -6.47 -20.09 -2.31
N PHE A 498 -6.84 -18.81 -2.53
CA PHE A 498 -8.18 -18.42 -2.98
C PHE A 498 -8.64 -19.13 -4.26
N GLN A 499 -7.70 -19.60 -5.09
CA GLN A 499 -7.96 -20.29 -6.36
C GLN A 499 -8.41 -21.75 -6.22
N PHE A 500 -8.43 -22.34 -5.01
CA PHE A 500 -8.65 -23.78 -4.81
C PHE A 500 -10.07 -24.19 -4.41
N GLY A 501 -11.06 -23.30 -4.54
CA GLY A 501 -12.47 -23.63 -4.28
C GLY A 501 -12.70 -24.30 -2.93
N GLY A 502 -13.30 -25.49 -2.91
CA GLY A 502 -13.60 -26.24 -1.68
C GLY A 502 -12.37 -26.70 -0.87
N TYR A 503 -11.17 -26.73 -1.47
CA TYR A 503 -9.93 -27.07 -0.77
C TYR A 503 -9.25 -25.85 -0.11
N GLU A 504 -9.72 -24.63 -0.40
CA GLU A 504 -9.08 -23.38 0.04
C GLU A 504 -8.83 -23.34 1.56
N PRO A 505 -9.78 -23.64 2.46
CA PRO A 505 -9.51 -23.52 3.90
C PRO A 505 -8.38 -24.43 4.40
N GLN A 506 -8.30 -25.65 3.86
CA GLN A 506 -7.24 -26.60 4.19
C GLN A 506 -5.88 -26.14 3.67
N ILE A 507 -5.84 -25.62 2.44
CA ILE A 507 -4.60 -25.12 1.83
C ILE A 507 -4.13 -23.82 2.49
N THR A 508 -5.05 -22.93 2.88
CA THR A 508 -4.74 -21.73 3.68
C THR A 508 -4.05 -22.11 4.98
N LYS A 509 -4.55 -23.13 5.68
CA LYS A 509 -3.93 -23.64 6.90
C LYS A 509 -2.54 -24.23 6.63
N LEU A 510 -2.41 -25.06 5.59
CA LEU A 510 -1.13 -25.64 5.17
C LEU A 510 -0.08 -24.55 4.85
N TYR A 511 -0.43 -23.58 4.02
CA TYR A 511 0.48 -22.50 3.61
C TYR A 511 0.82 -21.54 4.76
N THR A 512 -0.10 -21.33 5.70
CA THR A 512 0.18 -20.62 6.94
C THR A 512 1.23 -21.35 7.76
N ASN A 513 1.08 -22.66 7.96
CA ASN A 513 2.06 -23.45 8.71
C ASN A 513 3.43 -23.49 8.03
N VAL A 514 3.46 -23.69 6.71
CA VAL A 514 4.69 -23.64 5.89
C VAL A 514 5.45 -22.32 6.09
N ASN A 515 4.75 -21.19 6.17
CA ASN A 515 5.39 -19.89 6.40
C ASN A 515 5.92 -19.69 7.84
N ARG A 516 5.35 -20.41 8.82
CA ARG A 516 5.82 -20.42 10.22
C ARG A 516 6.91 -21.44 10.46
N ASN A 517 7.12 -22.38 9.54
CA ASN A 517 8.16 -23.39 9.62
C ASN A 517 9.56 -22.75 9.52
N PRO A 518 10.53 -23.09 10.39
CA PRO A 518 11.89 -22.55 10.35
C PRO A 518 12.58 -22.71 8.99
N ARG A 519 12.30 -23.79 8.25
CA ARG A 519 12.84 -24.02 6.89
C ARG A 519 12.47 -22.91 5.91
N MET A 520 11.35 -22.19 6.12
CA MET A 520 11.02 -21.01 5.32
C MET A 520 12.10 -19.92 5.47
N GLY A 521 12.66 -19.75 6.66
CA GLY A 521 13.79 -18.84 6.89
C GLY A 521 15.06 -19.26 6.12
N ASP A 522 15.30 -20.56 5.97
CA ASP A 522 16.41 -21.08 5.17
C ASP A 522 16.19 -20.84 3.67
N LEU A 523 14.96 -21.03 3.18
CA LEU A 523 14.59 -20.72 1.80
C LEU A 523 14.80 -19.25 1.46
N TYR A 524 14.36 -18.33 2.33
CA TYR A 524 14.62 -16.89 2.15
C TYR A 524 16.12 -16.57 2.15
N THR A 525 16.90 -17.26 2.99
CA THR A 525 18.36 -17.08 3.04
C THR A 525 18.99 -17.50 1.71
N GLU A 526 18.63 -18.68 1.17
CA GLU A 526 19.13 -19.16 -0.12
C GLU A 526 18.69 -18.25 -1.28
N TYR A 527 17.42 -17.85 -1.29
CA TYR A 527 16.82 -16.95 -2.27
C TYR A 527 17.53 -15.59 -2.35
N LEU A 528 17.78 -14.93 -1.22
CA LEU A 528 18.47 -13.65 -1.18
C LEU A 528 19.97 -13.77 -1.53
N ASN A 529 20.57 -14.93 -1.24
CA ASN A 529 21.94 -15.23 -1.69
C ASN A 529 22.00 -15.42 -3.21
N ASN A 530 21.01 -16.07 -3.83
CA ASN A 530 20.89 -16.16 -5.28
C ASN A 530 20.69 -14.78 -5.93
N TRP A 531 19.89 -13.91 -5.30
CA TRP A 531 19.72 -12.51 -5.72
C TRP A 531 21.05 -11.76 -5.74
N LYS A 532 21.79 -11.80 -4.62
CA LYS A 532 23.12 -11.18 -4.52
C LYS A 532 24.08 -11.74 -5.55
N ALA A 533 24.17 -13.06 -5.68
CA ALA A 533 25.09 -13.75 -6.58
C ALA A 533 24.81 -13.43 -8.06
N SER A 534 23.56 -13.13 -8.41
CA SER A 534 23.17 -12.72 -9.77
C SER A 534 23.65 -11.29 -10.11
N GLY A 535 24.00 -10.50 -9.10
CA GLY A 535 24.33 -9.07 -9.22
C GLY A 535 23.15 -8.15 -8.91
N GLY A 536 22.15 -8.65 -8.17
CA GLY A 536 21.04 -7.83 -7.68
C GLY A 536 21.48 -6.83 -6.60
N GLY A 537 20.95 -5.62 -6.67
CA GLY A 537 21.16 -4.54 -5.71
C GLY A 537 20.12 -4.54 -4.59
N LEU A 538 19.61 -3.36 -4.24
CA LEU A 538 18.55 -3.19 -3.23
C LEU A 538 17.38 -4.16 -3.52
N PHE A 539 16.97 -4.91 -2.50
CA PHE A 539 15.84 -5.81 -2.58
C PHE A 539 14.73 -5.34 -1.64
N SER A 540 13.59 -4.94 -2.17
CA SER A 540 12.40 -4.62 -1.37
C SER A 540 11.56 -5.88 -1.15
N HIS A 541 11.34 -6.27 0.11
CA HIS A 541 10.38 -7.33 0.43
C HIS A 541 8.95 -6.80 0.27
N TYR A 542 7.99 -7.65 -0.13
CA TYR A 542 6.64 -7.21 -0.54
C TYR A 542 5.74 -6.71 0.60
N ASN A 543 5.91 -7.16 1.84
CA ASN A 543 4.99 -6.71 2.89
C ASN A 543 5.61 -6.82 4.27
N ASP A 544 5.53 -5.75 5.04
CA ASP A 544 6.09 -5.67 6.39
C ASP A 544 5.23 -6.42 7.42
N ILE A 545 3.96 -6.04 7.59
CA ILE A 545 3.10 -6.54 8.66
C ILE A 545 1.71 -6.86 8.11
N ALA A 546 1.44 -8.15 7.92
CA ALA A 546 0.11 -8.63 7.52
C ALA A 546 -0.15 -10.06 8.00
N PRO A 547 -1.34 -10.34 8.56
CA PRO A 547 -1.71 -11.69 8.97
C PRO A 547 -1.92 -12.60 7.74
N PRO A 548 -1.68 -13.91 7.89
CA PRO A 548 -1.96 -14.89 6.84
C PRO A 548 -3.45 -14.92 6.50
N ASN A 549 -3.76 -14.98 5.21
CA ASN A 549 -5.11 -15.26 4.71
C ASN A 549 -5.05 -15.94 3.33
N LYS A 550 -6.21 -16.24 2.75
CA LYS A 550 -6.29 -16.96 1.46
C LYS A 550 -5.72 -16.20 0.26
N TYR A 551 -5.63 -14.88 0.34
CA TYR A 551 -5.00 -14.02 -0.66
C TYR A 551 -3.50 -13.89 -0.47
N GLY A 552 -2.95 -14.45 0.61
CA GLY A 552 -1.56 -14.80 0.75
C GLY A 552 -1.02 -14.63 2.17
N VAL A 553 0.18 -15.17 2.37
CA VAL A 553 0.93 -15.11 3.65
C VAL A 553 2.09 -14.13 3.54
N TRP A 554 1.79 -12.89 3.14
CA TRP A 554 2.78 -11.92 2.66
C TRP A 554 3.71 -11.39 3.75
N GLY A 555 3.13 -10.86 4.83
CA GLY A 555 3.82 -10.09 5.87
C GLY A 555 5.06 -10.77 6.43
N VAL A 556 6.18 -10.06 6.49
CA VAL A 556 7.40 -10.57 7.14
C VAL A 556 7.17 -10.77 8.65
N LEU A 557 6.27 -9.96 9.22
CA LEU A 557 5.60 -10.17 10.50
C LEU A 557 4.08 -10.33 10.26
N GLU A 558 3.40 -11.04 11.15
CA GLU A 558 1.94 -11.25 11.07
C GLU A 558 1.15 -10.17 11.84
N TYR A 559 1.80 -9.52 12.81
CA TYR A 559 1.20 -8.47 13.63
C TYR A 559 2.28 -7.60 14.25
N LEU A 560 1.92 -6.34 14.55
CA LEU A 560 2.83 -5.42 15.20
C LEU A 560 3.26 -5.93 16.57
N GLY A 561 4.57 -5.94 16.83
CA GLY A 561 5.14 -6.44 18.07
C GLY A 561 5.25 -7.97 18.16
N GLN A 562 5.06 -8.70 17.06
CA GLN A 562 5.39 -10.13 17.00
C GLN A 562 6.83 -10.39 17.48
N ASP A 563 7.02 -11.40 18.32
CA ASP A 563 8.35 -11.84 18.74
C ASP A 563 9.17 -12.24 17.50
N PRO A 564 10.29 -11.57 17.19
CA PRO A 564 11.15 -11.92 16.06
C PRO A 564 11.57 -13.39 16.05
N LYS A 565 11.62 -14.07 17.21
CA LYS A 565 11.95 -15.50 17.31
C LYS A 565 10.93 -16.42 16.66
N THR A 566 9.70 -15.96 16.46
CA THR A 566 8.61 -16.73 15.84
C THR A 566 8.34 -16.33 14.39
N ALA A 567 9.17 -15.46 13.81
CA ALA A 567 9.01 -14.95 12.45
C ALA A 567 10.19 -15.37 11.54
N PRO A 568 10.17 -16.58 10.95
CA PRO A 568 11.31 -17.12 10.16
C PRO A 568 11.72 -16.20 9.00
N LYS A 569 10.75 -15.59 8.31
CA LYS A 569 11.00 -14.64 7.22
C LYS A 569 11.76 -13.41 7.72
N TYR A 570 11.30 -12.82 8.83
CA TYR A 570 11.94 -11.63 9.42
C TYR A 570 13.38 -11.92 9.84
N GLN A 571 13.60 -13.05 10.51
CA GLN A 571 14.94 -13.47 10.88
C GLN A 571 15.86 -13.62 9.66
N ALA A 572 15.37 -14.20 8.56
CA ALA A 572 16.16 -14.34 7.34
C ALA A 572 16.53 -12.97 6.73
N LEU A 573 15.60 -12.02 6.72
CA LEU A 573 15.88 -10.66 6.24
C LEU A 573 16.93 -9.96 7.13
N ILE A 574 16.80 -10.04 8.46
CA ILE A 574 17.77 -9.44 9.37
C ILE A 574 19.15 -10.09 9.25
N ARG A 575 19.22 -11.42 9.19
CA ARG A 575 20.49 -12.14 8.93
C ARG A 575 21.14 -11.68 7.62
N TYR A 576 20.33 -11.50 6.57
CA TYR A 576 20.84 -11.03 5.29
C TYR A 576 21.37 -9.59 5.37
N ILE A 577 20.68 -8.69 6.09
CA ILE A 577 21.15 -7.32 6.34
C ILE A 577 22.50 -7.34 7.07
N ASP A 578 22.61 -8.12 8.15
CA ASP A 578 23.82 -8.20 8.97
C ASP A 578 25.01 -8.77 8.18
N ALA A 579 24.77 -9.76 7.33
CA ALA A 579 25.80 -10.41 6.53
C ALA A 579 26.23 -9.62 5.29
N ASN A 580 25.45 -8.63 4.84
CA ASN A 580 25.64 -7.98 3.54
C ASN A 580 25.55 -6.43 3.59
N PRO A 581 26.30 -5.74 4.47
CA PRO A 581 26.22 -4.29 4.54
C PRO A 581 26.75 -3.63 3.26
N THR A 582 25.99 -2.72 2.66
CA THR A 582 26.37 -1.94 1.47
C THR A 582 27.57 -1.03 1.76
N SER A 583 28.23 -0.47 0.73
CA SER A 583 29.29 0.52 0.94
C SER A 583 28.75 1.78 1.63
N LYS A 584 29.61 2.47 2.39
CA LYS A 584 29.29 3.76 3.01
C LYS A 584 29.13 4.86 1.97
#